data_AF-A0A941NYC8-F1
#
_entry.id   AF-A0A941NYC8-F1
#
_cell.length_a   1.000
_cell.length_b   1.000
_cell.length_c   1.000
_cell.angle_alpha   90.00
_cell.angle_beta   90.00
_cell.angle_gamma   90.00
#
_symmetry.space_group_name_H-M   'P 1'
#
loop_
_entity.id
_entity.type
_entity.pdbx_description
1 polymer ?
#
loop_
_entity_poly.entity_id
_entity_poly.type
_entity_poly.pdbx_seq_one_letter_code
_entity_poly.pdbx_strand_id
1 'polypeptide(L)'
;MHPIVPILMSLGAVLFLIGIGFQAWFGVKRINTIKLRGKEYRLWQFVIATVGSGTALFMASVLIPKYIPYQPEQATQIAQPAIPGNLKYELESTLSSLNINNDTMMAAISRFQIEYQAASQKGDKNTMDLLALEIAYRIRMELEKREIPGSRIEREVERILGILKQPVKQDGK
;
A
#
# COMPACT_ATOMS: atom_id res chain seq x y z
N MET A 1 -11.67 7.01 6.68
CA MET A 1 -11.10 8.26 7.25
C MET A 1 -9.59 8.09 7.28
N HIS A 2 -8.82 8.93 6.57
CA HIS A 2 -7.37 8.73 6.45
C HIS A 2 -6.73 8.85 7.84
N PRO A 3 -5.89 7.88 8.29
CA PRO A 3 -5.28 7.90 9.62
C PRO A 3 -4.34 9.09 9.83
N ILE A 4 -3.93 9.76 8.73
CA ILE A 4 -3.08 10.95 8.75
C ILE A 4 -3.75 12.15 9.43
N VAL A 5 -5.07 12.29 9.30
CA VAL A 5 -5.82 13.41 9.91
C VAL A 5 -5.79 13.33 11.45
N PRO A 6 -6.14 12.21 12.10
CA PRO A 6 -5.99 12.08 13.54
C PRO A 6 -4.52 12.09 13.99
N ILE A 7 -3.57 11.64 13.16
CA ILE A 7 -2.12 11.73 13.48
C ILE A 7 -1.65 13.20 13.52
N LEU A 8 -2.01 14.03 12.54
CA LEU A 8 -1.67 15.46 12.55
C LEU A 8 -2.39 16.20 13.68
N MET A 9 -3.66 15.87 13.94
CA MET A 9 -4.42 16.48 15.04
C MET A 9 -3.85 16.12 16.40
N SER A 10 -3.48 14.85 16.62
CA SER A 10 -2.85 14.39 17.86
C SER A 10 -1.44 14.97 18.02
N LEU A 11 -0.65 15.06 16.96
CA LEU A 11 0.67 15.69 17.00
C LEU A 11 0.57 17.18 17.34
N GLY A 12 -0.39 17.89 16.75
CA GLY A 12 -0.68 19.29 17.08
C GLY A 12 -1.14 19.48 18.53
N ALA A 13 -2.01 18.60 19.03
CA ALA A 13 -2.47 18.61 20.42
C ALA A 13 -1.32 18.33 21.40
N VAL A 14 -0.43 17.39 21.08
CA VAL A 14 0.76 17.08 21.91
C VAL A 14 1.70 18.28 21.95
N LEU A 15 2.00 18.93 20.82
CA LEU A 15 2.83 20.13 20.78
C LEU A 15 2.20 21.30 21.56
N PHE A 16 0.88 21.46 21.48
CA PHE A 16 0.14 22.46 22.23
C PHE A 16 0.21 22.23 23.75
N LEU A 17 0.00 20.99 24.20
CA LEU A 17 0.09 20.61 25.61
C LEU A 17 1.52 20.75 26.16
N ILE A 18 2.55 20.40 25.37
CA ILE A 18 3.95 20.63 25.74
C ILE A 18 4.22 22.13 25.88
N GLY A 19 3.71 22.96 24.95
CA GLY A 19 3.82 24.41 25.02
C GLY A 19 3.20 25.00 26.28
N ILE A 20 1.97 24.58 26.62
CA ILE A 20 1.29 25.00 27.86
C ILE A 20 2.01 24.50 29.10
N GLY A 21 2.49 23.25 29.09
CA GLY A 21 3.22 22.65 30.22
C GLY A 21 4.53 23.40 30.52
N PHE A 22 5.30 23.75 29.48
CA PHE A 22 6.49 24.59 29.62
C PHE A 22 6.13 26.00 30.10
N GLN A 23 5.07 26.61 29.56
CA GLN A 23 4.64 27.94 29.97
C GLN A 23 4.17 27.98 31.43
N ALA A 24 3.44 26.96 31.89
CA ALA A 24 2.99 26.82 33.27
C ALA A 24 4.17 26.54 34.22
N TRP A 25 5.10 25.64 33.86
CA TRP A 25 6.27 25.31 34.68
C TRP A 25 7.19 26.53 34.84
N PHE A 26 7.47 27.25 33.76
CA PHE A 26 8.32 28.45 33.81
C PHE A 26 7.59 29.65 34.44
N GLY A 27 6.27 29.74 34.29
CA GLY A 27 5.43 30.73 34.97
C GLY A 27 5.45 30.58 36.50
N VAL A 28 5.40 29.34 37.02
CA VAL A 28 5.51 29.05 38.46
C VAL A 28 6.92 29.35 39.00
N LYS A 29 7.97 29.13 38.20
CA LYS A 29 9.36 29.39 38.60
C LYS A 29 9.84 30.85 38.40
N ARG A 30 9.05 31.76 37.80
CA ARG A 30 9.44 33.15 37.44
C ARG A 30 10.78 33.23 36.67
N ILE A 31 11.12 32.21 35.88
CA ILE A 31 12.36 32.19 35.11
C ILE A 31 12.06 32.75 33.70
N ASN A 32 12.61 33.92 33.38
CA ASN A 32 12.38 34.61 32.10
C ASN A 32 13.36 34.23 30.97
N THR A 33 14.27 33.29 31.21
CA THR A 33 15.33 32.89 30.28
C THR A 33 15.44 31.37 30.18
N ILE A 34 15.41 30.86 28.94
CA ILE A 34 15.68 29.45 28.63
C ILE A 34 17.07 29.37 27.99
N LYS A 35 17.94 28.52 28.52
CA LYS A 35 19.27 28.28 27.95
C LYS A 35 19.20 27.03 27.08
N LEU A 36 19.24 27.22 25.76
CA LEU A 36 19.22 26.12 24.79
C LEU A 36 20.55 26.15 24.02
N ARG A 37 21.30 25.04 24.06
CA ARG A 37 22.53 24.86 23.26
C ARG A 37 23.57 25.98 23.44
N GLY A 38 23.74 26.44 24.68
CA GLY A 38 24.70 27.50 25.06
C GLY A 38 24.23 28.93 24.78
N LYS A 39 23.08 29.15 24.13
CA LYS A 39 22.48 30.47 23.91
C LYS A 39 21.30 30.71 24.85
N GLU A 40 21.22 31.92 25.38
CA GLU A 40 20.12 32.37 26.23
C GLU A 40 19.02 32.97 25.37
N TYR A 41 17.83 32.38 25.44
CA TYR A 41 16.64 32.84 24.74
C TYR A 41 15.64 33.38 25.77
N ARG A 42 15.05 34.56 25.49
CA ARG A 42 13.98 35.10 26.32
C ARG A 42 12.74 34.23 26.19
N LEU A 43 12.12 33.88 27.31
CA LEU A 43 10.97 32.96 27.38
C LEU A 43 9.84 33.36 26.42
N TRP A 44 9.56 34.66 26.34
CA TRP A 44 8.49 35.19 25.47
C TRP A 44 8.76 34.97 23.98
N GLN A 45 10.02 35.05 23.54
CA GLN A 45 10.40 34.77 22.15
C GLN A 45 10.24 33.28 21.82
N PHE A 46 10.60 32.40 22.76
CA PHE A 46 10.41 30.96 22.60
C PHE A 46 8.92 30.59 22.52
N VAL A 47 8.09 31.17 23.39
CA VAL A 47 6.64 30.95 23.38
C VAL A 47 6.03 31.43 22.07
N ILE A 48 6.38 32.63 21.59
CA ILE A 48 5.88 33.14 20.30
C ILE A 48 6.31 32.25 19.14
N ALA A 49 7.57 31.82 19.10
CA ALA A 49 8.07 30.94 18.04
C ALA A 49 7.34 29.59 18.03
N THR A 50 7.13 29.00 19.20
CA THR A 50 6.52 27.67 19.33
C THR A 50 5.01 27.71 19.03
N VAL A 51 4.30 28.69 19.60
CA VAL A 51 2.86 28.90 19.34
C VAL A 51 2.62 29.33 17.89
N GLY A 52 3.44 30.26 17.37
CA GLY A 52 3.36 30.70 15.98
C GLY A 52 3.60 29.58 14.98
N SER A 53 4.60 28.73 15.24
CA SER A 53 4.86 27.54 14.41
C SER A 53 3.70 26.54 14.46
N GLY A 54 3.11 26.32 15.64
CA GLY A 54 1.94 25.44 15.80
C GLY A 54 0.73 25.94 15.01
N THR A 55 0.42 27.24 15.09
CA THR A 55 -0.68 27.87 14.34
C THR A 55 -0.44 27.81 12.83
N ALA A 56 0.78 28.06 12.37
CA ALA A 56 1.14 27.96 10.96
C ALA A 56 0.97 26.54 10.40
N LEU A 57 1.39 25.52 11.16
CA LEU A 57 1.19 24.10 10.83
C LEU A 57 -0.30 23.72 10.76
N PHE A 58 -1.10 24.21 11.71
CA PHE A 58 -2.55 24.00 11.70
C PHE A 58 -3.19 24.62 10.45
N MET A 59 -2.82 25.86 10.13
CA MET A 59 -3.35 26.58 8.96
C MET A 59 -2.91 25.91 7.63
N ALA A 60 -1.66 25.44 7.55
CA ALA A 60 -1.17 24.65 6.41
C ALA A 60 -1.94 23.33 6.25
N SER A 61 -2.26 22.65 7.35
CA SER A 61 -3.06 21.41 7.34
C SER A 61 -4.48 21.63 6.79
N VAL A 62 -5.05 22.82 6.97
CA VAL A 62 -6.37 23.19 6.42
C VAL A 62 -6.27 23.61 4.95
N LEU A 63 -5.14 24.15 4.51
CA LEU A 63 -4.94 24.58 3.11
C LEU A 63 -4.59 23.43 2.15
N ILE A 64 -3.89 22.39 2.61
CA ILE A 64 -3.46 21.26 1.76
C ILE A 64 -4.65 20.59 1.01
N PRO A 65 -5.81 20.32 1.63
CA PRO A 65 -6.98 19.76 0.94
C PRO A 65 -7.61 20.69 -0.11
N LYS A 66 -7.32 22.00 -0.06
CA LYS A 66 -7.93 23.02 -0.94
C LYS A 66 -7.16 23.21 -2.25
N TYR A 67 -5.85 22.97 -2.24
CA TYR A 67 -4.98 23.13 -3.41
C TYR A 67 -4.56 21.81 -4.05
N ILE A 68 -4.77 20.69 -3.37
CA ILE A 68 -4.68 19.35 -3.95
C ILE A 68 -6.11 18.85 -4.04
N PRO A 69 -6.80 18.97 -5.20
CA PRO A 69 -8.09 18.33 -5.36
C PRO A 69 -7.88 16.85 -5.03
N TYR A 70 -8.66 16.40 -4.06
CA TYR A 70 -8.79 14.99 -3.70
C TYR A 70 -9.18 14.24 -4.98
N GLN A 71 -8.20 13.70 -5.70
CA GLN A 71 -8.42 12.43 -6.33
C GLN A 71 -8.57 11.49 -5.13
N PRO A 72 -9.77 10.92 -4.89
CA PRO A 72 -9.76 9.69 -4.11
C PRO A 72 -8.64 8.85 -4.73
N GLU A 73 -7.79 8.22 -3.90
CA GLU A 73 -7.31 6.91 -4.29
C GLU A 73 -8.57 6.24 -4.80
N GLN A 74 -8.69 6.10 -6.13
CA GLN A 74 -9.74 5.33 -6.75
C GLN A 74 -9.66 4.07 -5.92
N ALA A 75 -10.63 3.89 -5.01
CA ALA A 75 -10.72 2.74 -4.13
C ALA A 75 -10.36 1.63 -5.06
N THR A 76 -9.16 1.05 -4.90
CA THR A 76 -8.56 0.28 -5.98
C THR A 76 -9.65 -0.69 -6.30
N GLN A 77 -10.36 -0.44 -7.40
CA GLN A 77 -11.24 -1.41 -8.00
C GLN A 77 -10.15 -2.38 -8.28
N ILE A 78 -10.02 -3.38 -7.39
CA ILE A 78 -9.08 -4.48 -7.48
C ILE A 78 -9.24 -4.81 -8.93
N ALA A 79 -8.26 -4.38 -9.74
CA ALA A 79 -8.50 -4.20 -11.16
C ALA A 79 -8.80 -5.61 -11.57
N GLN A 80 -10.10 -5.90 -11.76
CA GLN A 80 -10.55 -7.27 -11.70
C GLN A 80 -9.75 -7.91 -12.78
N PRO A 81 -8.95 -8.94 -12.44
CA PRO A 81 -7.93 -9.43 -13.33
C PRO A 81 -8.62 -9.68 -14.65
N ALA A 82 -8.30 -8.87 -15.65
CA ALA A 82 -9.11 -8.73 -16.85
C ALA A 82 -8.80 -9.87 -17.82
N ILE A 83 -8.67 -11.08 -17.26
CA ILE A 83 -8.73 -12.30 -18.02
C ILE A 83 -10.10 -12.32 -18.72
N PRO A 84 -10.12 -12.49 -20.05
CA PRO A 84 -11.36 -12.63 -20.80
C PRO A 84 -12.27 -13.68 -20.16
N GLY A 85 -13.59 -13.44 -20.13
CA GLY A 85 -14.53 -14.24 -19.33
C GLY A 85 -14.47 -15.76 -19.60
N ASN A 86 -14.14 -16.15 -20.83
CA ASN A 86 -13.90 -17.54 -21.21
C ASN A 86 -12.66 -18.15 -20.53
N LEU A 87 -11.53 -17.44 -20.51
CA LEU A 87 -10.30 -17.88 -19.86
C LEU A 87 -10.44 -17.88 -18.33
N LYS A 88 -11.22 -16.96 -17.77
CA LYS A 88 -11.54 -16.96 -16.35
C LYS A 88 -12.32 -18.23 -15.96
N TYR A 89 -13.32 -18.59 -16.76
CA TYR A 89 -14.09 -19.82 -16.57
C TYR A 89 -13.22 -21.08 -16.71
N GLU A 90 -12.34 -21.12 -17.72
CA GLU A 90 -11.42 -22.24 -17.91
C GLU A 90 -10.44 -22.38 -16.73
N LEU A 91 -9.91 -21.26 -16.24
CA LEU A 91 -9.03 -21.23 -15.07
C LEU A 91 -9.77 -21.75 -13.83
N GLU A 92 -10.95 -21.20 -13.53
CA GLU A 92 -11.74 -21.58 -12.35
C GLU A 92 -12.18 -23.04 -12.39
N SER A 93 -12.57 -23.53 -13.57
CA SER A 93 -12.88 -24.94 -13.81
C SER A 93 -11.66 -25.84 -13.61
N THR A 94 -10.50 -25.45 -14.15
CA THR A 94 -9.25 -26.21 -14.03
C THR A 94 -8.77 -26.28 -12.58
N LEU A 95 -8.74 -25.13 -11.89
CA LEU A 95 -8.35 -25.06 -10.47
C LEU A 95 -9.30 -25.89 -9.59
N SER A 96 -10.61 -25.84 -9.84
CA SER A 96 -11.61 -26.62 -9.10
C SER A 96 -11.49 -28.12 -9.40
N SER A 97 -11.27 -28.51 -10.66
CA SER A 97 -11.05 -29.91 -11.05
C SER A 97 -9.78 -30.50 -10.44
N LEU A 98 -8.73 -29.69 -10.28
CA LEU A 98 -7.48 -30.05 -9.62
C LEU A 98 -7.56 -29.90 -8.09
N ASN A 99 -8.71 -29.43 -7.58
CA ASN A 99 -9.02 -29.17 -6.18
C ASN A 99 -8.09 -28.10 -5.53
N ILE A 100 -7.30 -27.35 -6.31
CA ILE A 100 -6.33 -26.33 -5.84
C ILE A 100 -6.95 -24.93 -5.66
N ASN A 101 -8.27 -24.80 -5.64
CA ASN A 101 -9.01 -23.55 -5.50
C ASN A 101 -9.08 -23.00 -4.06
N ASN A 102 -8.03 -23.21 -3.25
CA ASN A 102 -7.99 -22.69 -1.88
C ASN A 102 -7.75 -21.17 -1.85
N ASP A 103 -8.14 -20.52 -0.75
CA ASP A 103 -8.01 -19.06 -0.59
C ASP A 103 -6.58 -18.56 -0.81
N THR A 104 -5.59 -19.34 -0.39
CA THR A 104 -4.16 -19.01 -0.54
C THR A 104 -3.73 -18.99 -2.00
N MET A 105 -4.14 -19.97 -2.80
CA MET A 105 -3.86 -20.05 -4.23
C MET A 105 -4.60 -18.94 -4.99
N MET A 106 -5.87 -18.71 -4.66
CA MET A 106 -6.65 -17.63 -5.28
C MET A 106 -6.05 -16.24 -4.99
N ALA A 107 -5.56 -16.01 -3.77
CA ALA A 107 -4.84 -14.79 -3.43
C ALA A 107 -3.52 -14.66 -4.22
N ALA A 108 -2.76 -15.75 -4.36
CA ALA A 108 -1.52 -15.76 -5.14
C ALA A 108 -1.78 -15.49 -6.63
N ILE A 109 -2.82 -16.09 -7.20
CA ILE A 109 -3.22 -15.87 -8.60
C ILE A 109 -3.65 -14.42 -8.83
N SER A 110 -4.49 -13.87 -7.94
CA SER A 110 -4.91 -12.47 -8.01
C SER A 110 -3.73 -11.51 -7.95
N ARG A 111 -2.79 -11.76 -7.03
CA ARG A 111 -1.56 -10.98 -6.90
C ARG A 111 -0.68 -11.08 -8.15
N PHE A 112 -0.48 -12.30 -8.66
CA PHE A 112 0.26 -12.53 -9.89
C PHE A 112 -0.35 -11.73 -11.05
N GLN A 113 -1.67 -11.77 -11.23
CA GLN A 113 -2.33 -11.07 -12.32
C GLN A 113 -2.11 -9.55 -12.24
N ILE A 114 -2.22 -8.96 -11.05
CA ILE A 114 -2.00 -7.51 -10.87
C ILE A 114 -0.53 -7.15 -11.15
N GLU A 115 0.42 -7.86 -10.55
CA GLU A 115 1.85 -7.56 -10.67
C GLU A 115 2.39 -7.85 -12.07
N TYR A 116 1.93 -8.93 -12.71
CA TYR A 116 2.34 -9.31 -14.06
C TYR A 116 1.81 -8.31 -15.10
N GLN A 117 0.58 -7.84 -14.96
CA GLN A 117 0.05 -6.78 -15.83
C GLN A 117 0.81 -5.46 -15.64
N ALA A 118 1.13 -5.09 -14.40
CA ALA A 118 1.91 -3.88 -14.11
C ALA A 118 3.34 -3.97 -14.69
N ALA A 119 3.99 -5.14 -14.60
CA ALA A 119 5.30 -5.39 -15.18
C ALA A 119 5.25 -5.39 -16.72
N SER A 120 4.22 -6.00 -17.30
CA SER A 120 3.97 -6.02 -18.76
C SER A 120 3.79 -4.61 -19.33
N GLN A 121 2.99 -3.75 -18.68
CA GLN A 121 2.81 -2.35 -19.10
C GLN A 121 4.11 -1.54 -19.04
N LYS A 122 5.02 -1.87 -18.12
CA LYS A 122 6.35 -1.25 -17.99
C LYS A 122 7.40 -1.87 -18.91
N GLY A 123 7.08 -2.97 -19.59
CA GLY A 123 8.05 -3.73 -20.38
C GLY A 123 9.14 -4.42 -19.54
N ASP A 124 8.91 -4.61 -18.24
CA ASP A 124 9.89 -5.21 -17.32
C ASP A 124 9.88 -6.74 -17.42
N LYS A 125 10.64 -7.24 -18.39
CA LYS A 125 10.75 -8.68 -18.67
C LYS A 125 11.30 -9.48 -17.49
N ASN A 126 12.25 -8.94 -16.72
CA ASN A 126 12.86 -9.66 -15.60
C ASN A 126 11.83 -9.92 -14.50
N THR A 127 11.03 -8.90 -14.17
CA THR A 127 9.95 -9.04 -13.20
C THR A 127 8.87 -9.98 -13.71
N MET A 128 8.51 -9.93 -14.99
CA MET A 128 7.54 -10.87 -15.58
C MET A 128 8.01 -12.33 -15.51
N ASP A 129 9.28 -12.59 -15.85
CA ASP A 129 9.86 -13.94 -15.82
C ASP A 129 9.96 -14.47 -14.38
N LEU A 130 10.31 -13.62 -13.42
CA LEU A 130 10.34 -13.97 -11.99
C LEU A 130 8.94 -14.29 -11.45
N LEU A 131 7.94 -13.47 -11.77
CA LEU A 131 6.55 -13.70 -11.37
C LEU A 131 6.00 -15.00 -11.97
N ALA A 132 6.32 -15.28 -13.24
CA ALA A 132 5.92 -16.51 -13.92
C ALA A 132 6.56 -17.74 -13.25
N LEU A 133 7.83 -17.64 -12.86
CA LEU A 133 8.51 -18.71 -12.12
C LEU A 133 7.90 -18.95 -10.75
N GLU A 134 7.59 -17.88 -9.99
CA GLU A 134 7.01 -18.00 -8.66
C GLU A 134 5.64 -18.67 -8.69
N ILE A 135 4.74 -18.21 -9.57
CA ILE A 135 3.39 -18.78 -9.63
C ILE A 135 3.42 -20.23 -10.13
N ALA A 136 4.28 -20.55 -11.10
CA ALA A 136 4.47 -21.90 -11.59
C ALA A 136 4.96 -22.84 -10.47
N TYR A 137 5.95 -22.40 -9.68
CA TYR A 137 6.45 -23.15 -8.53
C TYR A 137 5.36 -23.39 -7.48
N ARG A 138 4.56 -22.36 -7.15
CA ARG A 138 3.44 -22.49 -6.21
C ARG A 138 2.38 -23.49 -6.70
N ILE A 139 1.99 -23.42 -7.97
CA ILE A 139 1.03 -24.35 -8.57
C ILE A 139 1.59 -25.77 -8.50
N ARG A 140 2.85 -25.97 -8.88
CA ARG A 140 3.53 -27.27 -8.81
C ARG A 140 3.46 -27.86 -7.40
N MET A 141 3.83 -27.08 -6.40
CA MET A 141 3.81 -27.50 -4.99
C MET A 141 2.41 -27.91 -4.53
N GLU A 142 1.37 -27.17 -4.93
CA GLU A 142 -0.02 -27.53 -4.58
C GLU A 142 -0.52 -28.77 -5.30
N LEU A 143 -0.03 -29.06 -6.51
CA LEU A 143 -0.34 -30.29 -7.25
C LEU A 143 0.42 -31.50 -6.69
N GLU A 144 1.68 -31.33 -6.29
CA GLU A 144 2.49 -32.37 -5.63
C GLU A 144 1.87 -32.82 -4.30
N LYS A 145 1.36 -31.87 -3.50
CA LYS A 145 0.63 -32.17 -2.25
C LYS A 145 -0.61 -33.05 -2.44
N ARG A 146 -1.14 -33.13 -3.67
CA ARG A 146 -2.36 -33.88 -4.01
C ARG A 146 -2.06 -35.22 -4.66
N GLU A 147 -0.80 -35.67 -4.59
CA GLU A 147 -0.34 -36.96 -5.12
C GLU A 147 -0.63 -37.12 -6.63
N ILE A 148 -0.69 -36.00 -7.36
CA ILE A 148 -0.84 -36.03 -8.82
C ILE A 148 0.46 -36.56 -9.43
N PRO A 149 0.41 -37.48 -10.42
CA PRO A 149 1.62 -37.99 -11.05
C PRO A 149 2.41 -36.85 -11.71
N GLY A 150 3.72 -36.80 -11.48
CA GLY A 150 4.60 -35.72 -11.97
C GLY A 150 4.53 -35.47 -13.48
N SER A 151 4.22 -36.50 -14.28
CA SER A 151 4.00 -36.38 -15.73
C SER A 151 2.76 -35.55 -16.10
N ARG A 152 1.78 -35.43 -15.20
CA ARG A 152 0.60 -34.55 -15.35
C ARG A 152 0.87 -33.15 -14.78
N ILE A 153 1.67 -33.06 -13.72
CA ILE A 153 1.93 -31.79 -13.02
C ILE A 153 2.48 -30.74 -13.99
N GLU A 154 3.52 -31.07 -14.77
CA GLU A 154 4.13 -30.09 -15.68
C GLU A 154 3.13 -29.58 -16.72
N ARG A 155 2.30 -30.49 -17.26
CA ARG A 155 1.26 -30.14 -18.23
C ARG A 155 0.20 -29.21 -17.65
N GLU A 156 -0.25 -29.48 -16.43
CA GLU A 156 -1.25 -28.63 -15.76
C GLU A 156 -0.65 -27.27 -15.35
N VAL A 157 0.62 -27.25 -14.90
CA VAL A 157 1.35 -26.00 -14.61
C VAL A 157 1.46 -25.15 -15.87
N GLU A 158 1.89 -25.72 -16.99
CA GLU A 158 1.98 -25.00 -18.28
C GLU A 158 0.62 -24.49 -18.74
N ARG A 159 -0.44 -25.29 -18.59
CA ARG A 159 -1.80 -24.88 -18.96
C ARG A 159 -2.28 -23.69 -18.12
N ILE A 160 -2.17 -23.77 -16.79
CA ILE A 160 -2.58 -22.71 -15.88
C ILE A 160 -1.73 -21.46 -16.13
N LEU A 161 -0.41 -21.60 -16.24
CA LEU A 161 0.50 -20.49 -16.51
C LEU A 161 0.21 -19.84 -17.86
N GLY A 162 -0.12 -20.64 -18.88
CA GLY A 162 -0.52 -20.15 -20.20
C GLY A 162 -1.75 -19.25 -20.14
N ILE A 163 -2.77 -19.63 -19.36
CA ILE A 163 -3.97 -18.81 -19.13
C ILE A 163 -3.62 -17.52 -18.37
N LEU A 164 -2.78 -17.62 -17.33
CA LEU A 164 -2.41 -16.49 -16.47
C LEU A 164 -1.53 -15.45 -17.19
N LYS A 165 -0.66 -15.88 -18.10
CA LYS A 165 0.26 -14.99 -18.83
C LYS A 165 -0.40 -14.26 -20.00
N GLN A 166 -1.62 -14.61 -20.39
CA GLN A 166 -2.26 -13.95 -21.52
C GLN A 166 -2.45 -12.45 -21.24
N PRO A 167 -1.94 -11.58 -22.12
CA PRO A 167 -2.22 -10.15 -22.01
C PRO A 167 -3.71 -9.95 -22.19
N VAL A 168 -4.28 -9.07 -21.38
CA VAL A 168 -5.64 -8.57 -21.58
C VAL A 168 -5.62 -7.91 -22.94
N LYS A 169 -6.21 -8.55 -23.96
CA LYS A 169 -6.51 -7.84 -25.21
C LYS A 169 -7.46 -6.74 -24.82
N GLN A 170 -6.98 -5.50 -24.81
CA GLN A 170 -7.86 -4.36 -25.03
C GLN A 170 -8.40 -4.57 -26.44
N ASP A 171 -9.64 -5.04 -26.55
CA ASP A 171 -10.36 -4.97 -27.82
C ASP A 171 -10.32 -3.49 -28.25
N GLY A 172 -9.49 -3.24 -29.24
CA GLY A 172 -9.30 -1.93 -29.82
C GLY A 172 -10.45 -1.66 -30.78
N LYS A 173 -11.20 -0.61 -30.44
CA LYS A 173 -12.14 0.18 -31.26
C LYS A 173 -13.53 -0.41 -31.49
#